data_AF-A0A534YX92-F1
#
_entry.id   AF-A0A534YX92-F1
#
_cell.length_a   1.000
_cell.length_b   1.000
_cell.length_c   1.000
_cell.angle_alpha   90.00
_cell.angle_beta   90.00
_cell.angle_gamma   90.00
#
_symmetry.space_group_name_H-M   'P 1'
#
loop_
_entity.id
_entity.type
_entity.pdbx_description
1 polymer ?
#
loop_
_entity_poly.entity_id
_entity_poly.type
_entity_poly.pdbx_seq_one_letter_code
_entity_poly.pdbx_strand_id
1 'polypeptide(L)'
;MDEALVGELEAAIADIGALLVRVRKYRRGQTGDGATLLDEALALGDRARRLHRHDALDRAAARGLLTEAAALAARVQGLLSAVRAAAEYRAAVAAYATGDVAALAAALPAIFAGLEPVPRAPDLFYPLAWRRRGEPRPVAEIVAEVKRCRDEGVVAEGDDLAPGADPELPAVLLLGAAPPDEPVMLRFPSGACGEPVYRLADTGEFLVYAPRLRAPFTVLLRPTFETEDDEDTGAYPAWRAALAVALGAANVPVEEA
;
A
#
# COMPACT_ATOMS: atom_id res chain seq x y z
N MET A 1 -24.13 22.25 24.39
CA MET A 1 -23.53 21.02 23.83
C MET A 1 -22.08 20.98 24.29
N ASP A 2 -21.59 19.83 24.75
CA ASP A 2 -20.22 19.70 25.25
C ASP A 2 -19.29 19.41 24.07
N GLU A 3 -18.63 20.45 23.55
CA GLU A 3 -17.75 20.36 22.37
C GLU A 3 -16.65 19.32 22.53
N ALA A 4 -16.19 19.07 23.77
CA ALA A 4 -15.21 18.04 24.06
C ALA A 4 -15.74 16.62 23.79
N LEU A 5 -17.01 16.35 24.13
CA LEU A 5 -17.65 15.05 23.88
C LEU A 5 -17.92 14.80 22.39
N VAL A 6 -18.20 15.86 21.62
CA VAL A 6 -18.36 15.75 20.17
C VAL A 6 -17.02 15.41 19.52
N GLY A 7 -15.94 16.12 19.90
CA GLY A 7 -14.59 15.82 19.41
C GLY A 7 -14.11 14.42 19.79
N GLU A 8 -14.42 13.95 21.01
CA GLU A 8 -14.11 12.57 21.44
C GLU A 8 -14.81 11.52 20.57
N LEU A 9 -16.08 11.75 20.22
CA LEU A 9 -16.84 10.85 19.37
C LEU A 9 -16.33 10.84 17.91
N GLU A 10 -15.94 11.99 17.38
CA GLU A 10 -15.32 12.10 16.05
C GLU A 10 -14.00 11.33 15.99
N ALA A 11 -13.14 11.50 17.01
CA ALA A 11 -11.90 10.75 17.14
C ALA A 11 -12.14 9.24 17.22
N ALA A 12 -13.09 8.80 18.06
CA ALA A 12 -13.40 7.38 18.21
C ALA A 12 -13.92 6.75 16.89
N ILE A 13 -14.74 7.47 16.12
CA ILE A 13 -15.22 6.99 14.81
C ILE A 13 -14.07 6.94 13.80
N ALA A 14 -13.17 7.92 13.80
CA ALA A 14 -11.98 7.93 12.94
C ALA A 14 -11.05 6.74 13.25
N ASP A 15 -10.81 6.46 14.53
CA ASP A 15 -9.98 5.34 14.99
C ASP A 15 -10.57 3.98 14.56
N ILE A 16 -11.89 3.81 14.67
CA ILE A 16 -12.58 2.62 14.15
C ILE A 16 -12.38 2.52 12.63
N GLY A 17 -12.52 3.63 11.90
CA GLY A 17 -12.27 3.67 10.46
C GLY A 17 -10.88 3.16 10.09
N ALA A 18 -9.84 3.63 10.79
CA ALA A 18 -8.46 3.18 10.58
C ALA A 18 -8.29 1.67 10.87
N LEU A 19 -8.88 1.18 11.98
CA LEU A 19 -8.87 -0.25 12.31
C LEU A 19 -9.60 -1.10 11.26
N LEU A 20 -10.70 -0.60 10.70
CA LEU A 20 -11.45 -1.29 9.65
C LEU A 20 -10.67 -1.36 8.34
N VAL A 21 -9.96 -0.30 7.94
CA VAL A 21 -9.06 -0.35 6.77
C VAL A 21 -8.04 -1.48 6.96
N ARG A 22 -7.39 -1.53 8.13
CA ARG A 22 -6.43 -2.57 8.46
C ARG A 22 -7.03 -3.98 8.43
N VAL A 23 -8.24 -4.18 8.97
CA VAL A 23 -8.82 -5.52 9.06
C VAL A 23 -9.30 -6.05 7.70
N ARG A 24 -9.77 -5.17 6.81
CA ARG A 24 -10.36 -5.54 5.52
C ARG A 24 -9.36 -6.15 4.54
N LYS A 25 -8.05 -5.94 4.71
CA LYS A 25 -7.05 -6.62 3.87
C LYS A 25 -6.95 -8.12 4.14
N TYR A 26 -7.43 -8.60 5.30
CA TYR A 26 -7.45 -10.02 5.63
C TYR A 26 -8.79 -10.66 5.26
N ARG A 27 -8.77 -11.93 4.84
CA ARG A 27 -10.00 -12.69 4.55
C ARG A 27 -10.97 -12.72 5.73
N ARG A 28 -10.45 -12.90 6.95
CA ARG A 28 -11.27 -12.90 8.17
C ARG A 28 -12.00 -11.57 8.40
N GLY A 29 -11.46 -10.45 7.91
CA GLY A 29 -12.15 -9.15 7.94
C GLY A 29 -13.26 -9.00 6.91
N GLN A 30 -13.40 -9.95 5.97
CA GLN A 30 -14.42 -9.94 4.91
C GLN A 30 -15.42 -11.09 5.02
N THR A 31 -15.28 -11.96 6.02
CA THR A 31 -16.11 -13.16 6.19
C THR A 31 -16.57 -13.31 7.64
N GLY A 32 -17.67 -14.03 7.88
CA GLY A 32 -18.18 -14.28 9.22
C GLY A 32 -18.43 -12.97 9.98
N ASP A 33 -18.00 -12.92 11.24
CA ASP A 33 -18.14 -11.74 12.11
C ASP A 33 -17.44 -10.49 11.56
N GLY A 34 -16.42 -10.64 10.70
CA GLY A 34 -15.74 -9.51 10.09
C GLY A 34 -16.58 -8.78 9.04
N ALA A 35 -17.46 -9.50 8.35
CA ALA A 35 -18.21 -8.96 7.21
C ALA A 35 -19.20 -7.85 7.60
N THR A 36 -19.69 -7.84 8.85
CA THR A 36 -20.68 -6.85 9.33
C THR A 36 -20.04 -5.61 9.97
N LEU A 37 -18.74 -5.64 10.30
CA LEU A 37 -18.09 -4.59 11.09
C LEU A 37 -18.13 -3.21 10.41
N LEU A 38 -18.03 -3.18 9.07
CA LEU A 38 -18.14 -1.94 8.31
C LEU A 38 -19.55 -1.34 8.42
N ASP A 39 -20.58 -2.16 8.20
CA ASP A 39 -21.97 -1.71 8.26
C ASP A 39 -22.34 -1.23 9.66
N GLU A 40 -21.85 -1.91 10.70
CA GLU A 40 -22.02 -1.51 12.09
C GLU A 40 -21.35 -0.15 12.40
N ALA A 41 -20.13 0.08 11.89
CA ALA A 41 -19.43 1.35 12.05
C ALA A 41 -20.14 2.50 11.32
N LEU A 42 -20.62 2.25 10.09
CA LEU A 42 -21.41 3.23 9.32
C LEU A 42 -22.71 3.56 10.06
N ALA A 43 -23.40 2.55 10.59
CA ALA A 43 -24.63 2.75 11.37
C ALA A 43 -24.39 3.54 12.67
N LEU A 44 -23.23 3.37 13.32
CA LEU A 44 -22.82 4.17 14.48
C LEU A 44 -22.60 5.64 14.08
N GLY A 45 -21.80 5.90 13.04
CA GLY A 45 -21.52 7.25 12.55
C GLY A 45 -22.78 7.97 12.08
N ASP A 46 -23.68 7.26 11.40
CA ASP A 46 -24.95 7.83 10.96
C ASP A 46 -25.90 8.14 12.12
N ARG A 47 -25.92 7.34 13.18
CA ARG A 47 -26.64 7.67 14.41
C ARG A 47 -26.08 8.92 15.07
N ALA A 48 -24.76 9.03 15.20
CA ALA A 48 -24.09 10.21 15.73
C ALA A 48 -24.47 11.49 14.94
N ARG A 49 -24.34 11.44 13.60
CA ARG A 49 -24.70 12.55 12.71
C ARG A 49 -26.17 12.93 12.82
N ARG A 50 -27.08 11.95 12.89
CA ARG A 50 -28.52 12.23 13.07
C ARG A 50 -28.81 12.93 14.38
N LEU A 51 -28.25 12.44 15.49
CA LEU A 51 -28.45 13.05 16.80
C LEU A 51 -27.87 14.47 16.86
N HIS A 52 -26.70 14.69 16.26
CA HIS A 52 -26.09 16.01 16.16
C HIS A 52 -26.95 16.99 15.34
N ARG A 53 -27.43 16.58 14.15
CA ARG A 53 -28.27 17.44 13.29
C ARG A 53 -29.61 17.84 13.90
N HIS A 54 -30.11 17.08 14.87
CA HIS A 54 -31.39 17.33 15.53
C HIS A 54 -31.23 17.89 16.96
N ASP A 55 -30.04 18.40 17.32
CA ASP A 55 -29.72 18.92 18.65
C ASP A 55 -30.06 17.94 19.80
N ALA A 56 -30.06 16.63 19.50
CA ALA A 56 -30.42 15.55 20.40
C ALA A 56 -29.20 14.78 20.93
N LEU A 57 -27.98 15.22 20.58
CA LEU A 57 -26.74 14.64 21.08
C LEU A 57 -26.40 15.22 22.47
N ASP A 58 -27.16 14.80 23.46
CA ASP A 58 -26.86 15.12 24.86
C ASP A 58 -25.72 14.26 25.43
N ARG A 59 -25.35 14.54 26.67
CA ARG A 59 -24.25 13.86 27.36
C ARG A 59 -24.49 12.35 27.53
N ALA A 60 -25.73 11.92 27.73
CA ALA A 60 -26.05 10.51 27.91
C ALA A 60 -25.98 9.78 26.57
N ALA A 61 -26.55 10.38 25.52
CA ALA A 61 -26.48 9.86 24.16
C ALA A 61 -25.03 9.75 23.66
N ALA A 62 -24.21 10.79 23.87
CA ALA A 62 -22.79 10.79 23.50
C ALA A 62 -22.02 9.66 24.21
N ARG A 63 -22.21 9.47 25.52
CA ARG A 63 -21.58 8.36 26.26
C ARG A 63 -22.04 6.98 25.79
N GLY A 64 -23.31 6.84 25.43
CA GLY A 64 -23.85 5.61 24.84
C GLY A 64 -23.12 5.27 23.54
N LEU A 65 -23.01 6.23 22.63
CA LEU A 65 -22.29 6.07 21.37
C LEU A 65 -20.81 5.78 21.56
N LEU A 66 -20.14 6.44 22.51
CA LEU A 66 -18.74 6.17 22.85
C LEU A 66 -18.54 4.74 23.39
N THR A 67 -19.48 4.25 24.19
CA THR A 67 -19.44 2.86 24.68
C THR A 67 -19.59 1.87 23.54
N GLU A 68 -20.51 2.12 22.61
CA GLU A 68 -20.67 1.31 21.41
C GLU A 68 -19.44 1.37 20.50
N ALA A 69 -18.84 2.56 20.33
CA ALA A 69 -17.60 2.77 19.59
C ALA A 69 -16.46 1.93 20.18
N ALA A 70 -16.26 1.99 21.50
CA ALA A 70 -15.24 1.23 22.19
C ALA A 70 -15.45 -0.29 22.05
N ALA A 71 -16.70 -0.76 22.15
CA ALA A 71 -17.03 -2.17 21.96
C ALA A 71 -16.74 -2.64 20.51
N LEU A 72 -17.05 -1.81 19.52
CA LEU A 72 -16.76 -2.09 18.12
C LEU A 72 -15.24 -2.12 17.86
N ALA A 73 -14.51 -1.12 18.34
CA ALA A 73 -13.05 -1.08 18.25
C ALA A 73 -12.40 -2.33 18.87
N ALA A 74 -12.85 -2.74 20.05
CA ALA A 74 -12.36 -3.95 20.72
C ALA A 74 -12.62 -5.22 19.90
N ARG A 75 -13.77 -5.32 19.22
CA ARG A 75 -14.08 -6.45 18.31
C ARG A 75 -13.15 -6.45 17.10
N VAL A 76 -12.90 -5.30 16.47
CA VAL A 76 -11.96 -5.21 15.33
C VAL A 76 -10.55 -5.60 15.76
N GLN A 77 -10.07 -5.10 16.91
CA GLN A 77 -8.76 -5.46 17.48
C GLN A 77 -8.66 -6.95 17.83
N GLY A 78 -9.74 -7.53 18.38
CA GLY A 78 -9.83 -8.96 18.64
C GLY A 78 -9.69 -9.77 17.35
N LEU A 79 -10.31 -9.33 16.26
CA LEU A 79 -10.21 -10.01 14.96
C LEU A 79 -8.79 -9.91 14.37
N LEU A 80 -8.15 -8.74 14.45
CA LEU A 80 -6.74 -8.56 14.06
C LEU A 80 -5.80 -9.47 14.86
N SER A 81 -6.01 -9.55 16.17
CA SER A 81 -5.24 -10.44 17.05
C SER A 81 -5.46 -11.91 16.69
N ALA A 82 -6.70 -12.29 16.37
CA ALA A 82 -7.04 -13.65 15.94
C ALA A 82 -6.41 -14.02 14.59
N VAL A 83 -6.25 -13.06 13.66
CA VAL A 83 -5.51 -13.27 12.40
C VAL A 83 -4.06 -13.62 12.70
N ARG A 84 -3.36 -12.83 13.53
CA ARG A 84 -1.95 -13.09 13.88
C ARG A 84 -1.77 -14.39 14.66
N ALA A 85 -2.75 -14.76 15.47
CA ALA A 85 -2.77 -16.03 16.18
C ALA A 85 -3.17 -17.25 15.31
N ALA A 86 -3.56 -17.04 14.05
CA ALA A 86 -3.93 -18.12 13.14
C ALA A 86 -2.71 -18.98 12.74
N ALA A 87 -2.94 -20.26 12.47
CA ALA A 87 -1.87 -21.17 12.07
C ALA A 87 -1.30 -20.80 10.70
N GLU A 88 -2.17 -20.38 9.78
CA GLU A 88 -1.84 -19.96 8.43
C GLU A 88 -0.91 -18.74 8.43
N TYR A 89 -1.23 -17.74 9.27
CA TYR A 89 -0.41 -16.53 9.40
C TYR A 89 0.98 -16.86 9.94
N ARG A 90 1.06 -17.61 11.04
CA ARG A 90 2.37 -18.03 11.60
C ARG A 90 3.18 -18.88 10.62
N ALA A 91 2.53 -19.75 9.86
CA ALA A 91 3.19 -20.55 8.83
C ALA A 91 3.74 -19.67 7.70
N ALA A 92 2.99 -18.67 7.24
CA ALA A 92 3.46 -17.71 6.25
C ALA A 92 4.65 -16.90 6.76
N VAL A 93 4.61 -16.40 8.00
CA VAL A 93 5.73 -15.65 8.60
C VAL A 93 6.98 -16.53 8.71
N ALA A 94 6.82 -17.78 9.14
CA ALA A 94 7.94 -18.73 9.19
C ALA A 94 8.51 -19.01 7.79
N ALA A 95 7.64 -19.27 6.80
CA ALA A 95 8.05 -19.52 5.42
C ALA A 95 8.76 -18.30 4.81
N TYR A 96 8.26 -17.10 5.07
CA TYR A 96 8.88 -15.85 4.65
C TYR A 96 10.29 -15.68 5.24
N ALA A 97 10.44 -15.92 6.55
CA ALA A 97 11.72 -15.80 7.24
C ALA A 97 12.77 -16.81 6.73
N THR A 98 12.36 -18.00 6.28
CA THR A 98 13.26 -19.03 5.74
C THR A 98 13.41 -18.98 4.22
N GLY A 99 12.67 -18.12 3.52
CA GLY A 99 12.64 -18.07 2.06
C GLY A 99 11.97 -19.29 1.41
N ASP A 100 11.05 -19.96 2.10
CA ASP A 100 10.27 -21.09 1.55
C ASP A 100 9.15 -20.56 0.65
N VAL A 101 9.47 -20.40 -0.63
CA VAL A 101 8.58 -19.87 -1.67
C VAL A 101 7.30 -20.70 -1.80
N ALA A 102 7.40 -22.04 -1.74
CA ALA A 102 6.26 -22.92 -1.97
C ALA A 102 5.27 -22.85 -0.79
N ALA A 103 5.78 -22.90 0.44
CA ALA A 103 4.95 -22.76 1.64
C ALA A 103 4.32 -21.37 1.72
N LEU A 104 5.08 -20.32 1.37
CA LEU A 104 4.58 -18.95 1.34
C LEU A 104 3.47 -18.79 0.30
N ALA A 105 3.67 -19.32 -0.91
CA ALA A 105 2.68 -19.26 -1.99
C ALA A 105 1.37 -19.98 -1.64
N ALA A 106 1.45 -21.07 -0.87
CA ALA A 106 0.27 -21.79 -0.41
C ALA A 106 -0.47 -21.03 0.72
N ALA A 107 0.24 -20.33 1.59
CA ALA A 107 -0.34 -19.70 2.79
C ALA A 107 -0.96 -18.32 2.52
N LEU A 108 -0.33 -17.48 1.68
CA LEU A 108 -0.74 -16.09 1.48
C LEU A 108 -2.20 -15.91 1.05
N PRO A 109 -2.74 -16.68 0.09
CA PRO A 109 -4.13 -16.53 -0.33
C PRO A 109 -5.14 -16.91 0.75
N ALA A 110 -4.77 -17.66 1.77
CA ALA A 110 -5.65 -17.98 2.90
C ALA A 110 -5.73 -16.83 3.93
N ILE A 111 -4.71 -15.97 3.96
CA ILE A 111 -4.58 -14.86 4.92
C ILE A 111 -5.18 -13.59 4.35
N PHE A 112 -4.67 -13.16 3.19
CA PHE A 112 -5.02 -11.90 2.57
C PHE A 112 -6.17 -12.07 1.58
N ALA A 113 -7.07 -11.10 1.58
CA ALA A 113 -8.15 -11.01 0.61
C ALA A 113 -7.65 -10.36 -0.67
N GLY A 114 -8.30 -10.67 -1.80
CA GLY A 114 -8.03 -10.02 -3.09
C GLY A 114 -6.69 -10.39 -3.74
N LEU A 115 -5.93 -11.36 -3.22
CA LEU A 115 -4.71 -11.85 -3.88
C LEU A 115 -5.04 -12.85 -4.99
N GLU A 116 -4.66 -12.52 -6.21
CA GLU A 116 -4.73 -13.38 -7.38
C GLU A 116 -3.32 -13.88 -7.73
N PRO A 117 -3.04 -15.20 -7.71
CA PRO A 117 -1.71 -15.71 -8.02
C PRO A 117 -1.35 -15.44 -9.49
N VAL A 118 -0.10 -15.04 -9.74
CA VAL A 118 0.41 -14.74 -11.08
C VAL A 118 1.57 -15.70 -11.39
N PRO A 119 1.30 -16.86 -12.03
CA PRO A 119 2.34 -17.87 -12.31
C PRO A 119 3.45 -17.38 -13.24
N ARG A 120 3.16 -16.37 -14.07
CA ARG A 120 4.16 -15.72 -14.92
C ARG A 120 3.90 -14.23 -14.92
N ALA A 121 4.67 -13.51 -14.10
CA ALA A 121 4.56 -12.06 -14.02
C ALA A 121 4.89 -11.41 -15.38
N PRO A 122 4.12 -10.41 -15.82
CA PRO A 122 4.48 -9.57 -16.95
C PRO A 122 5.69 -8.70 -16.59
N ASP A 123 6.04 -7.73 -17.43
CA ASP A 123 6.93 -6.67 -17.00
C ASP A 123 6.26 -5.88 -15.86
N LEU A 124 7.04 -5.58 -14.83
CA LEU A 124 6.57 -4.88 -13.63
C LEU A 124 7.34 -3.58 -13.44
N PHE A 125 6.68 -2.58 -12.88
CA PHE A 125 7.23 -1.23 -12.81
C PHE A 125 7.24 -0.70 -11.38
N TYR A 126 8.34 -0.08 -10.98
CA TYR A 126 8.48 0.59 -9.69
C TYR A 126 8.70 2.09 -9.91
N PRO A 127 7.81 2.97 -9.43
CA PRO A 127 7.96 4.40 -9.59
C PRO A 127 9.10 4.93 -8.72
N LEU A 128 9.88 5.86 -9.28
CA LEU A 128 10.83 6.63 -8.50
C LEU A 128 10.27 8.03 -8.27
N ALA A 129 10.12 8.40 -7.00
CA ALA A 129 9.68 9.74 -6.63
C ALA A 129 10.62 10.77 -7.25
N TRP A 130 10.15 11.49 -8.27
CA TRP A 130 11.01 12.38 -9.05
C TRP A 130 10.78 13.85 -8.70
N ARG A 131 9.66 14.22 -8.05
CA ARG A 131 9.38 15.56 -7.54
C ARG A 131 9.61 15.68 -6.04
N ARG A 132 9.92 16.90 -5.60
CA ARG A 132 9.90 17.32 -4.20
C ARG A 132 9.42 18.76 -4.12
N ARG A 133 8.27 18.99 -3.45
CA ARG A 133 7.63 20.32 -3.33
C ARG A 133 7.33 20.98 -4.69
N GLY A 134 6.79 20.20 -5.64
CA GLY A 134 6.45 20.68 -6.98
C GLY A 134 7.62 20.68 -7.96
N GLU A 135 8.87 20.57 -7.51
CA GLU A 135 10.03 20.69 -8.40
C GLU A 135 10.68 19.32 -8.69
N PRO A 136 11.29 19.12 -9.87
CA PRO A 136 12.13 17.95 -10.13
C PRO A 136 13.27 17.87 -9.09
N ARG A 137 13.46 16.69 -8.50
CA ARG A 137 14.56 16.41 -7.58
C ARG A 137 15.90 16.53 -8.31
N PRO A 138 17.00 16.87 -7.62
CA PRO A 138 18.32 16.89 -8.22
C PRO A 138 18.67 15.55 -8.88
N VAL A 139 19.20 15.58 -10.10
CA VAL A 139 19.59 14.38 -10.89
C VAL A 139 20.49 13.43 -10.08
N ALA A 140 21.43 13.98 -9.32
CA ALA A 140 22.33 13.19 -8.48
C ALA A 140 21.60 12.34 -7.43
N GLU A 141 20.48 12.84 -6.88
CA GLU A 141 19.68 12.09 -5.91
C GLU A 141 18.97 10.91 -6.58
N ILE A 142 18.38 11.12 -7.76
CA ILE A 142 17.71 10.05 -8.52
C ILE A 142 18.72 8.98 -8.92
N VAL A 143 19.89 9.37 -9.43
CA VAL A 143 20.96 8.41 -9.79
C VAL A 143 21.45 7.65 -8.55
N ALA A 144 21.58 8.30 -7.40
CA ALA A 144 21.96 7.64 -6.15
C ALA A 144 20.90 6.62 -5.71
N GLU A 145 19.62 6.98 -5.85
CA GLU A 145 18.51 6.09 -5.55
C GLU A 145 18.46 4.87 -6.49
N VAL A 146 18.61 5.08 -7.80
CA VAL A 146 18.72 3.99 -8.78
C VAL A 146 19.89 3.05 -8.47
N LYS A 147 21.07 3.60 -8.14
CA LYS A 147 22.23 2.81 -7.75
C LYS A 147 21.95 2.00 -6.48
N ARG A 148 21.33 2.60 -5.47
CA ARG A 148 20.93 1.91 -4.25
C ARG A 148 19.95 0.77 -4.55
N CYS A 149 18.95 0.98 -5.41
CA CYS A 149 18.03 -0.08 -5.84
C CYS A 149 18.77 -1.21 -6.57
N ARG A 150 19.76 -0.89 -7.41
CA ARG A 150 20.59 -1.89 -8.11
C ARG A 150 21.46 -2.69 -7.13
N ASP A 151 22.12 -1.99 -6.20
CA ASP A 151 23.17 -2.56 -5.37
C ASP A 151 22.59 -3.29 -4.14
N GLU A 152 21.47 -2.80 -3.59
CA GLU A 152 20.85 -3.35 -2.38
C GLU A 152 19.51 -4.07 -2.63
N GLY A 153 18.82 -3.74 -3.72
CA GLY A 153 17.44 -4.15 -4.03
C GLY A 153 16.39 -3.15 -3.54
N VAL A 154 15.20 -3.21 -4.13
CA VAL A 154 14.02 -2.44 -3.70
C VAL A 154 13.50 -3.05 -2.39
N VAL A 155 13.32 -2.22 -1.37
CA VAL A 155 12.89 -2.67 -0.05
C VAL A 155 11.40 -2.96 -0.07
N ALA A 156 11.00 -4.09 0.50
CA ALA A 156 9.59 -4.37 0.71
C ALA A 156 9.01 -3.47 1.80
N GLU A 157 7.78 -3.03 1.58
CA GLU A 157 7.04 -2.25 2.54
C GLU A 157 6.05 -3.17 3.27
N GLY A 158 6.06 -3.06 4.59
CA GLY A 158 5.13 -3.75 5.48
C GLY A 158 4.13 -2.77 6.06
N ASP A 159 3.58 -1.87 5.24
CA ASP A 159 2.57 -0.94 5.71
C ASP A 159 1.36 -1.72 6.24
N ASP A 160 0.97 -1.36 7.46
CA ASP A 160 -0.11 -1.98 8.18
C ASP A 160 -1.47 -1.67 7.52
N LEU A 161 -1.54 -0.64 6.68
CA LEU A 161 -2.74 -0.28 5.91
C LEU A 161 -2.69 -0.79 4.46
N ALA A 162 -1.52 -1.14 3.93
CA ALA A 162 -1.39 -1.59 2.55
C ALA A 162 -2.12 -2.94 2.32
N PRO A 163 -2.93 -3.05 1.25
CA PRO A 163 -3.55 -4.30 0.87
C PRO A 163 -2.52 -5.39 0.61
N GLY A 164 -2.78 -6.60 1.11
CA GLY A 164 -1.91 -7.76 0.90
C GLY A 164 -0.56 -7.77 1.64
N ALA A 165 -0.16 -6.70 2.32
CA ALA A 165 1.08 -6.67 3.10
C ALA A 165 0.81 -6.58 4.61
N ASP A 166 1.79 -6.95 5.43
CA ASP A 166 1.83 -6.73 6.88
C ASP A 166 3.27 -6.48 7.32
N PRO A 167 3.55 -5.76 8.43
CA PRO A 167 4.89 -5.62 8.97
C PRO A 167 5.71 -6.93 9.07
N GLU A 168 5.08 -8.07 9.35
CA GLU A 168 5.76 -9.39 9.41
C GLU A 168 5.79 -10.12 8.06
N LEU A 169 4.99 -9.66 7.09
CA LEU A 169 4.91 -10.18 5.73
C LEU A 169 5.01 -9.02 4.72
N PRO A 170 6.15 -8.29 4.69
CA PRO A 170 6.28 -7.15 3.80
C PRO A 170 6.46 -7.62 2.35
N ALA A 171 5.96 -6.82 1.42
CA ALA A 171 6.05 -7.08 -0.02
C ALA A 171 6.52 -5.83 -0.77
N VAL A 172 7.17 -6.05 -1.91
CA VAL A 172 7.44 -4.96 -2.86
C VAL A 172 6.21 -4.78 -3.73
N LEU A 173 5.61 -3.58 -3.67
CA LEU A 173 4.51 -3.17 -4.54
C LEU A 173 5.05 -2.71 -5.88
N LEU A 174 4.50 -3.25 -6.96
CA LEU A 174 4.86 -2.94 -8.34
C LEU A 174 3.60 -2.70 -9.18
N LEU A 175 3.73 -1.93 -10.25
CA LEU A 175 2.65 -1.66 -11.20
C LEU A 175 2.75 -2.62 -12.39
N GLY A 176 1.60 -2.99 -12.96
CA GLY A 176 1.53 -3.80 -14.19
C GLY A 176 1.76 -3.01 -15.48
N ALA A 177 1.77 -1.68 -15.40
CA ALA A 177 2.05 -0.76 -16.49
C ALA A 177 2.70 0.51 -15.94
N ALA A 178 3.48 1.20 -16.77
CA ALA A 178 4.05 2.50 -16.42
C ALA A 178 2.98 3.61 -16.53
N PRO A 179 2.63 4.31 -15.44
CA PRO A 179 1.65 5.41 -15.49
C PRO A 179 2.10 6.56 -16.40
N PRO A 180 1.16 7.24 -17.10
CA PRO A 180 1.46 8.34 -18.01
C PRO A 180 2.13 9.54 -17.33
N ASP A 181 1.83 9.73 -16.05
CA ASP A 181 2.23 10.81 -15.14
C ASP A 181 3.45 10.45 -14.28
N GLU A 182 4.11 9.32 -14.56
CA GLU A 182 5.40 8.98 -13.97
C GLU A 182 6.52 9.02 -15.04
N PRO A 183 7.49 9.94 -14.93
CA PRO A 183 8.53 10.12 -15.93
C PRO A 183 9.73 9.19 -15.76
N VAL A 184 9.93 8.62 -14.56
CA VAL A 184 11.08 7.76 -14.23
C VAL A 184 10.61 6.53 -13.48
N MET A 185 10.77 5.37 -14.09
CA MET A 185 10.39 4.08 -13.51
C MET A 185 11.56 3.10 -13.57
N LEU A 186 11.63 2.18 -12.62
CA LEU A 186 12.38 0.94 -12.80
C LEU A 186 11.46 -0.07 -13.47
N ARG A 187 11.90 -0.66 -14.59
CA ARG A 187 11.20 -1.72 -15.31
C ARG A 187 11.91 -3.04 -15.04
N PHE A 188 11.18 -3.97 -14.43
CA PHE A 188 11.62 -5.34 -14.22
C PHE A 188 11.05 -6.21 -15.34
N PRO A 189 11.91 -6.88 -16.14
CA PRO A 189 11.44 -7.76 -17.19
C PRO A 189 10.57 -8.91 -16.68
N SER A 190 9.67 -9.41 -17.52
CA SER A 190 8.84 -10.58 -17.24
C SER A 190 9.67 -11.75 -16.69
N GLY A 191 9.23 -12.27 -15.54
CA GLY A 191 9.89 -13.38 -14.84
C GLY A 191 11.14 -13.01 -14.04
N ALA A 192 11.60 -11.75 -14.06
CA ALA A 192 12.80 -11.34 -13.33
C ALA A 192 12.58 -11.20 -11.80
N CYS A 193 11.35 -10.94 -11.37
CA CYS A 193 11.05 -10.58 -9.98
C CYS A 193 11.06 -11.74 -8.98
N GLY A 194 11.22 -12.98 -9.44
CA GLY A 194 11.09 -14.17 -8.59
C GLY A 194 9.64 -14.47 -8.22
N GLU A 195 9.45 -15.41 -7.29
CA GLU A 195 8.15 -15.89 -6.83
C GLU A 195 8.11 -15.90 -5.28
N PRO A 196 6.92 -15.80 -4.66
CA PRO A 196 5.61 -15.71 -5.30
C PRO A 196 5.22 -14.26 -5.66
N VAL A 197 4.48 -14.14 -6.76
CA VAL A 197 3.90 -12.87 -7.24
C VAL A 197 2.38 -12.96 -7.23
N TYR A 198 1.74 -11.94 -6.69
CA TYR A 198 0.29 -11.80 -6.68
C TYR A 198 -0.14 -10.49 -7.29
N ARG A 199 -1.31 -10.48 -7.92
CA ARG A 199 -2.02 -9.27 -8.32
C ARG A 199 -3.10 -8.97 -7.28
N LEU A 200 -3.23 -7.70 -6.89
CA LEU A 200 -4.35 -7.21 -6.12
C LEU A 200 -5.56 -7.04 -7.04
N ALA A 201 -6.66 -7.73 -6.74
CA ALA A 201 -7.86 -7.71 -7.57
C ALA A 201 -8.48 -6.31 -7.72
N ASP A 202 -8.40 -5.49 -6.66
CA ASP A 202 -9.05 -4.18 -6.62
C ASP A 202 -8.28 -3.09 -7.38
N THR A 203 -6.93 -3.11 -7.29
CA THR A 203 -6.07 -2.05 -7.87
C THR A 203 -5.35 -2.50 -9.14
N GLY A 204 -5.20 -3.81 -9.35
CA GLY A 204 -4.39 -4.38 -10.43
C GLY A 204 -2.88 -4.30 -10.18
N GLU A 205 -2.45 -3.79 -9.03
CA GLU A 205 -1.04 -3.75 -8.61
C GLU A 205 -0.51 -5.14 -8.27
N PHE A 206 0.81 -5.28 -8.25
CA PHE A 206 1.51 -6.54 -8.05
C PHE A 206 2.30 -6.51 -6.75
N LEU A 207 2.28 -7.61 -6.02
CA LEU A 207 3.03 -7.82 -4.79
C LEU A 207 4.05 -8.93 -5.00
N VAL A 208 5.31 -8.61 -4.74
CA VAL A 208 6.41 -9.58 -4.71
C VAL A 208 6.86 -9.75 -3.27
N TYR A 209 6.68 -10.95 -2.72
CA TYR A 209 7.01 -11.23 -1.32
C TYR A 209 8.47 -11.62 -1.17
N ALA A 210 9.32 -10.61 -0.99
CA ALA A 210 10.73 -10.75 -0.65
C ALA A 210 11.17 -9.55 0.20
N PRO A 211 12.07 -9.70 1.19
CA PRO A 211 12.51 -8.56 2.02
C PRO A 211 13.14 -7.44 1.20
N ARG A 212 13.85 -7.82 0.14
CA ARG A 212 14.38 -6.92 -0.88
C ARG A 212 14.30 -7.57 -2.25
N LEU A 213 13.72 -6.89 -3.21
CA LEU A 213 13.70 -7.30 -4.61
C LEU A 213 15.02 -6.94 -5.29
N ARG A 214 15.83 -7.95 -5.58
CA ARG A 214 17.15 -7.82 -6.23
C ARG A 214 17.13 -8.21 -7.72
N ALA A 215 15.98 -8.05 -8.36
CA ALA A 215 15.80 -8.38 -9.76
C ALA A 215 16.54 -7.37 -10.66
N PRO A 216 17.08 -7.82 -11.82
CA PRO A 216 17.62 -6.90 -12.80
C PRO A 216 16.51 -6.00 -13.34
N PHE A 217 16.85 -4.74 -13.61
CA PHE A 217 15.93 -3.75 -14.16
C PHE A 217 16.60 -2.85 -15.20
N THR A 218 15.77 -2.21 -16.01
CA THR A 218 16.13 -1.04 -16.81
C THR A 218 15.41 0.20 -16.27
N VAL A 219 15.98 1.39 -16.50
CA VAL A 219 15.29 2.65 -16.18
C VAL A 219 14.49 3.09 -17.39
N LEU A 220 13.18 3.16 -17.22
CA LEU A 220 12.28 3.74 -18.20
C LEU A 220 12.25 5.26 -18.01
N LEU A 221 12.69 6.02 -19.02
CA LEU A 221 12.63 7.48 -19.02
C LEU A 221 11.65 7.98 -20.07
N ARG A 222 10.60 8.67 -19.61
CA ARG A 222 9.58 9.20 -20.51
C ARG A 222 10.11 10.38 -21.34
N PRO A 223 9.82 10.43 -22.66
CA PRO A 223 10.29 11.54 -23.51
C PRO A 223 9.58 12.86 -23.20
N THR A 224 8.28 12.82 -22.93
CA THR A 224 7.42 13.98 -22.67
C THR A 224 6.64 13.78 -21.37
N PHE A 225 6.26 14.87 -20.74
CA PHE A 225 5.49 14.84 -19.48
C PHE A 225 4.29 15.76 -19.64
N GLU A 226 3.09 15.20 -19.66
CA GLU A 226 1.83 15.96 -19.67
C GLU A 226 1.32 16.02 -18.23
N THR A 227 1.24 17.22 -17.66
CA THR A 227 0.53 17.46 -16.41
C THR A 227 -0.77 18.17 -16.72
N GLU A 228 -1.84 17.85 -15.99
CA GLU A 228 -3.13 18.55 -16.12
C GLU A 228 -3.00 20.06 -15.80
N ASP A 229 -1.96 20.45 -15.04
CA ASP A 229 -1.57 21.83 -14.78
C ASP A 229 -0.24 22.15 -15.49
N ASP A 230 -0.31 22.87 -16.61
CA ASP A 230 0.81 23.22 -17.51
C ASP A 230 1.85 24.21 -16.93
N GLU A 231 1.72 24.63 -15.67
CA GLU A 231 2.52 25.74 -15.12
C GLU A 231 3.96 25.37 -14.70
N ASP A 232 4.33 24.08 -14.59
CA ASP A 232 5.61 23.64 -14.00
C ASP A 232 6.47 22.69 -14.89
N THR A 233 6.10 22.47 -16.16
CA THR A 233 6.78 21.48 -17.03
C THR A 233 8.05 22.01 -17.73
N GLY A 234 8.32 23.32 -17.67
CA GLY A 234 9.42 23.96 -18.44
C GLY A 234 10.83 23.41 -18.12
N ALA A 235 11.06 22.94 -16.90
CA ALA A 235 12.35 22.38 -16.48
C ALA A 235 12.54 20.90 -16.85
N TYR A 236 11.45 20.18 -17.17
CA TYR A 236 11.48 18.73 -17.38
C TYR A 236 12.40 18.28 -18.52
N PRO A 237 12.38 18.87 -19.74
CA PRO A 237 13.25 18.41 -20.83
C PRO A 237 14.74 18.53 -20.50
N ALA A 238 15.15 19.63 -19.88
CA ALA A 238 16.54 19.87 -19.48
C ALA A 238 16.95 18.91 -18.36
N TRP A 239 16.08 18.73 -17.36
CA TRP A 239 16.29 17.79 -16.27
C TRP A 239 16.41 16.34 -16.76
N ARG A 240 15.50 15.89 -17.64
CA ARG A 240 15.50 14.55 -18.24
C ARG A 240 16.78 14.31 -19.02
N ALA A 241 17.21 15.26 -19.86
CA ALA A 241 18.45 15.14 -20.62
C ALA A 241 19.67 14.98 -19.70
N ALA A 242 19.74 15.77 -18.63
CA ALA A 242 20.80 15.66 -17.63
C ALA A 242 20.74 14.30 -16.88
N LEU A 243 19.54 13.80 -16.57
CA LEU A 243 19.34 12.50 -15.94
C LEU A 243 19.80 11.35 -16.84
N ALA A 244 19.42 11.35 -18.12
CA ALA A 244 19.83 10.33 -19.08
C ALA A 244 21.36 10.24 -19.22
N VAL A 245 22.04 11.39 -19.30
CA VAL A 245 23.52 11.45 -19.33
C VAL A 245 24.12 10.88 -18.05
N ALA A 246 23.58 11.26 -16.89
CA ALA A 246 24.11 10.82 -15.60
C ALA A 246 23.88 9.32 -15.35
N LEU A 247 22.76 8.75 -15.80
CA LEU A 247 22.48 7.31 -15.76
C LEU A 247 23.42 6.53 -16.70
N GLY A 248 23.67 7.06 -17.90
CA GLY A 248 24.65 6.49 -18.83
C GLY A 248 26.06 6.45 -18.23
N ALA A 249 26.51 7.55 -17.61
CA ALA A 249 27.79 7.61 -16.89
C ALA A 249 27.86 6.65 -15.68
N ALA A 250 26.71 6.26 -15.13
CA ALA A 250 26.59 5.30 -14.03
C ALA A 250 26.49 3.82 -14.49
N ASN A 251 26.56 3.55 -15.80
CA ASN A 251 26.34 2.23 -16.42
C ASN A 251 24.97 1.64 -16.04
N VAL A 252 23.93 2.47 -15.98
CA VAL A 252 22.56 2.01 -15.78
C VAL A 252 21.89 1.90 -17.15
N PRO A 253 21.27 0.76 -17.52
CA PRO A 253 20.55 0.62 -18.77
C PRO A 253 19.28 1.50 -18.76
N VAL A 254 19.08 2.26 -19.83
CA VAL A 254 17.94 3.19 -20.00
C VAL A 254 17.16 2.81 -21.25
N GLU A 255 15.84 2.81 -21.14
CA GLU A 255 14.88 2.64 -22.23
C GLU A 255 14.03 3.91 -22.37
N GLU A 256 13.69 4.30 -23.60
CA GLU A 256 12.67 5.33 -23.81
C GLU A 256 11.28 4.70 -23.71
N ALA A 257 10.38 5.35 -22.97
CA ALA A 257 8.99 4.92 -22.75
C ALA A 257 8.11 5.14 -23.98
#